data_AF-A0A8J8FL50-F1
#
_entry.id   AF-A0A8J8FL50-F1
#
_cell.length_a   1.000
_cell.length_b   1.000
_cell.length_c   1.000
_cell.angle_alpha   90.00
_cell.angle_beta   90.00
_cell.angle_gamma   90.00
#
_symmetry.space_group_name_H-M   'P 1'
#
loop_
_entity.id
_entity.type
_entity.pdbx_description
1 polymer ?
#
loop_
_entity_poly.entity_id
_entity_poly.type
_entity_poly.pdbx_seq_one_letter_code
_entity_poly.pdbx_strand_id
1 'polypeptide(L)'
;MTQTAPNIFGYKKFWAQRFGIANELPMTRDEMDNLGWDSCDIILVTGDAYVDHPSFGMAVIGRTLEAQGFRVGIISQPDWKHAEDFRTLGRPNLFFGVTGGNMDSMVNRYTSDKKIRSNDAYTANGDGGKRPDRAVNVYSHRCREAYKNVPIIIGGIEASLRRMAHYDYWSDKVRKSVLMDAKADLLVYGNAERQIVEIAHRLANGEAVTDLKGIRGTVHYVKQIPGDWTEKDST
;
A
#
# COMPACT_ATOMS: atom_id res chain seq x y z
N MET A 1 -13.53 6.76 -27.16
CA MET A 1 -12.94 5.44 -27.50
C MET A 1 -12.89 4.61 -26.23
N THR A 2 -13.46 3.41 -26.23
CA THR A 2 -13.37 2.47 -25.09
C THR A 2 -11.93 1.99 -25.01
N GLN A 3 -11.12 2.59 -24.15
CA GLN A 3 -9.75 2.14 -23.92
C GLN A 3 -9.82 0.79 -23.18
N THR A 4 -9.49 -0.29 -23.88
CA THR A 4 -9.41 -1.63 -23.30
C THR A 4 -8.16 -1.71 -22.43
N ALA A 5 -8.31 -2.17 -21.18
CA ALA A 5 -7.18 -2.32 -20.28
C ALA A 5 -6.18 -3.33 -20.86
N PRO A 6 -4.87 -3.04 -20.84
CA PRO A 6 -3.85 -3.97 -21.30
C PRO A 6 -3.90 -5.28 -20.49
N ASN A 7 -3.46 -6.37 -21.10
CA ASN A 7 -3.28 -7.63 -20.37
C ASN A 7 -2.25 -7.40 -19.26
N ILE A 8 -2.55 -7.86 -18.04
CA ILE A 8 -1.67 -7.67 -16.87
C ILE A 8 -0.29 -8.32 -17.05
N PHE A 9 -0.18 -9.35 -17.89
CA PHE A 9 1.08 -10.00 -18.28
C PHE A 9 1.66 -9.47 -19.59
N GLY A 10 1.05 -8.43 -20.18
CA GLY A 10 1.51 -7.83 -21.43
C GLY A 10 2.70 -6.88 -21.28
N TYR A 11 3.03 -6.48 -20.06
CA TYR A 11 4.21 -5.65 -19.80
C TYR A 11 5.50 -6.44 -19.96
N LYS A 12 6.52 -5.82 -20.55
CA LYS A 12 7.88 -6.38 -20.51
C LYS A 12 8.33 -6.41 -19.05
N LYS A 13 8.71 -7.60 -18.58
CA LYS A 13 9.24 -7.77 -17.21
C LYS A 13 10.40 -6.81 -16.95
N PHE A 14 10.40 -6.23 -15.76
CA PHE A 14 11.44 -5.34 -15.29
C PHE A 14 12.80 -6.05 -15.23
N TRP A 15 13.89 -5.28 -15.35
CA TRP A 15 15.25 -5.83 -15.51
C TRP A 15 15.67 -6.74 -14.34
N ALA A 16 15.14 -6.49 -13.15
CA ALA A 16 15.51 -7.19 -11.94
C ALA A 16 15.03 -8.65 -11.88
N GLN A 17 14.20 -9.09 -12.84
CA GLN A 17 13.85 -10.51 -13.03
C GLN A 17 15.07 -11.45 -13.13
N ARG A 18 16.25 -10.91 -13.50
CA ARG A 18 17.50 -11.68 -13.58
C ARG A 18 17.96 -12.27 -12.25
N PHE A 19 17.47 -11.73 -11.12
CA PHE A 19 17.75 -12.27 -9.78
C PHE A 19 16.82 -13.43 -9.39
N GLY A 20 15.86 -13.81 -10.25
CA GLY A 20 14.87 -14.83 -9.94
C GLY A 20 13.75 -14.32 -9.04
N ILE A 21 13.04 -15.26 -8.42
CA ILE A 21 11.95 -15.02 -7.47
C ILE A 21 12.41 -15.45 -6.08
N ALA A 22 11.95 -14.76 -5.05
CA ALA A 22 12.22 -15.12 -3.67
C ALA A 22 11.28 -16.27 -3.23
N ASN A 23 11.77 -17.19 -2.40
CA ASN A 23 10.90 -18.22 -1.81
C ASN A 23 9.80 -17.59 -0.95
N GLU A 24 10.15 -16.57 -0.19
CA GLU A 24 9.27 -15.66 0.57
C GLU A 24 9.78 -14.23 0.38
N LEU A 25 8.92 -13.22 0.42
CA LEU A 25 9.37 -11.83 0.27
C LEU A 25 10.28 -11.46 1.45
N PRO A 26 11.47 -10.87 1.22
CA PRO A 26 12.40 -10.55 2.29
C PRO A 26 11.83 -9.49 3.23
N MET A 27 12.03 -9.71 4.53
CA MET A 27 11.68 -8.81 5.63
C MET A 27 12.92 -8.19 6.29
N THR A 28 14.11 -8.71 5.98
CA THR A 28 15.39 -8.27 6.54
C THR A 28 16.44 -8.02 5.46
N ARG A 29 17.51 -7.29 5.81
CA ARG A 29 18.66 -7.10 4.93
C ARG A 29 19.36 -8.43 4.62
N ASP A 30 19.52 -9.30 5.61
CA ASP A 30 20.20 -10.59 5.44
C ASP A 30 19.46 -11.48 4.43
N GLU A 31 18.12 -11.48 4.44
CA GLU A 31 17.32 -12.19 3.43
C GLU A 31 17.48 -11.58 2.03
N MET A 32 17.60 -10.25 1.92
CA MET A 32 17.92 -9.60 0.65
C MET A 32 19.32 -10.00 0.15
N ASP A 33 20.31 -10.06 1.04
CA ASP A 33 21.67 -10.45 0.70
C ASP A 33 21.73 -11.91 0.19
N ASN A 34 20.95 -12.81 0.81
CA ASN A 34 20.79 -14.19 0.33
C ASN A 34 20.16 -14.27 -1.07
N LEU A 35 19.32 -13.30 -1.45
CA LEU A 35 18.74 -13.16 -2.79
C LEU A 35 19.67 -12.41 -3.76
N GLY A 36 20.81 -11.90 -3.29
CA GLY A 36 21.72 -11.06 -4.07
C GLY A 36 21.16 -9.67 -4.38
N TRP A 37 20.23 -9.16 -3.55
CA TRP A 37 19.57 -7.87 -3.74
C TRP A 37 20.23 -6.77 -2.91
N ASP A 38 20.75 -5.73 -3.56
CA ASP A 38 21.25 -4.53 -2.88
C ASP A 38 20.14 -3.61 -2.33
N SER A 39 18.94 -3.70 -2.92
CA SER A 39 17.81 -2.80 -2.69
C SER A 39 16.51 -3.48 -3.14
N CYS A 40 15.39 -3.09 -2.52
CA CYS A 40 14.07 -3.39 -3.05
C CYS A 40 13.66 -2.31 -4.05
N ASP A 41 12.97 -2.69 -5.12
CA ASP A 41 12.33 -1.72 -6.01
C ASP A 41 11.07 -1.19 -5.35
N ILE A 42 10.33 -2.07 -4.66
CA ILE A 42 9.08 -1.76 -3.96
C ILE A 42 9.14 -2.36 -2.57
N ILE A 43 8.73 -1.60 -1.56
CA ILE A 43 8.56 -2.12 -0.20
C ILE A 43 7.09 -2.03 0.19
N LEU A 44 6.49 -3.16 0.53
CA LEU A 44 5.14 -3.24 1.06
C LEU A 44 5.16 -3.08 2.58
N VAL A 45 4.24 -2.31 3.14
CA VAL A 45 4.06 -2.14 4.58
C VAL A 45 2.65 -2.54 4.95
N THR A 46 2.52 -3.48 5.88
CA THR A 46 1.22 -4.08 6.25
C THR A 46 0.99 -4.07 7.76
N GLY A 47 -0.29 -3.93 8.14
CA GLY A 47 -0.74 -4.07 9.53
C GLY A 47 -0.89 -5.51 10.00
N ASP A 48 -0.82 -6.49 9.09
CA ASP A 48 -0.89 -7.92 9.41
C ASP A 48 0.49 -8.54 9.54
N ALA A 49 0.59 -9.67 10.24
CA ALA A 49 1.68 -10.61 10.10
C ALA A 49 1.85 -11.02 8.62
N TYR A 50 3.08 -11.17 8.16
CA TYR A 50 3.33 -11.67 6.81
C TYR A 50 3.07 -13.18 6.77
N VAL A 51 2.08 -13.56 5.97
CA VAL A 51 1.79 -14.94 5.59
C VAL A 51 1.68 -14.94 4.08
N ASP A 52 2.57 -15.68 3.42
CA ASP A 52 2.61 -15.73 1.96
C ASP A 52 1.54 -16.65 1.39
N HIS A 53 0.27 -16.22 1.49
CA HIS A 53 -0.89 -17.01 1.12
C HIS A 53 -1.89 -16.15 0.32
N PRO A 54 -2.59 -16.70 -0.69
CA PRO A 54 -3.52 -15.93 -1.55
C PRO A 54 -4.72 -15.32 -0.81
N SER A 55 -5.00 -15.71 0.43
CA SER A 55 -6.01 -15.06 1.28
C SER A 55 -5.54 -13.73 1.89
N PHE A 56 -4.25 -13.39 1.74
CA PHE A 56 -3.65 -12.18 2.26
C PHE A 56 -3.36 -11.20 1.13
N GLY A 57 -4.01 -10.04 1.14
CA GLY A 57 -3.95 -9.08 0.03
C GLY A 57 -2.54 -8.58 -0.28
N MET A 58 -1.72 -8.33 0.75
CA MET A 58 -0.33 -7.89 0.55
C MET A 58 0.55 -8.98 -0.07
N ALA A 59 0.30 -10.27 0.21
CA ALA A 59 1.01 -11.37 -0.43
C ALA A 59 0.66 -11.46 -1.92
N VAL A 60 -0.62 -11.39 -2.27
CA VAL A 60 -1.08 -11.36 -3.67
C VAL A 60 -0.46 -10.19 -4.43
N ILE A 61 -0.47 -8.99 -3.85
CA ILE A 61 0.12 -7.80 -4.49
C ILE A 61 1.63 -7.92 -4.62
N GLY A 62 2.32 -8.41 -3.58
CA GLY A 62 3.77 -8.61 -3.62
C GLY A 62 4.18 -9.61 -4.70
N ARG A 63 3.51 -10.77 -4.76
CA ARG A 63 3.75 -11.79 -5.79
C ARG A 63 3.36 -11.32 -7.20
N THR A 64 2.30 -10.51 -7.32
CA THR A 64 1.93 -9.87 -8.59
C THR A 64 3.04 -8.97 -9.11
N LEU A 65 3.63 -8.13 -8.23
CA LEU A 65 4.73 -7.25 -8.59
C LEU A 65 6.03 -8.02 -8.88
N GLU A 66 6.35 -9.04 -8.10
CA GLU A 66 7.49 -9.92 -8.36
C GLU A 66 7.35 -10.66 -9.70
N ALA A 67 6.15 -11.10 -10.07
CA ALA A 67 5.87 -11.71 -11.37
C ALA A 67 6.11 -10.73 -12.55
N GLN A 68 6.08 -9.42 -12.30
CA GLN A 68 6.47 -8.39 -13.27
C GLN A 68 7.99 -8.13 -13.29
N GLY A 69 8.78 -8.84 -12.48
CA GLY A 69 10.23 -8.74 -12.43
C GLY A 69 10.78 -7.70 -11.46
N PHE A 70 9.96 -7.15 -10.56
CA PHE A 70 10.41 -6.23 -9.51
C PHE A 70 10.93 -6.97 -8.28
N ARG A 71 11.94 -6.40 -7.61
CA ARG A 71 12.36 -6.85 -6.28
C ARG A 71 11.44 -6.25 -5.23
N VAL A 72 10.69 -7.10 -4.54
CA VAL A 72 9.67 -6.66 -3.58
C VAL A 72 10.05 -7.14 -2.20
N GLY A 73 10.18 -6.20 -1.26
CA GLY A 73 10.33 -6.52 0.16
C GLY A 73 9.05 -6.20 0.93
N ILE A 74 8.93 -6.73 2.16
CA ILE A 74 7.77 -6.48 3.01
C ILE A 74 8.18 -6.14 4.45
N ILE A 75 7.52 -5.14 5.02
CA ILE A 75 7.64 -4.75 6.43
C ILE A 75 6.28 -5.03 7.08
N SER A 76 6.25 -6.04 7.93
CA SER A 76 5.03 -6.52 8.59
C SER A 76 5.00 -6.07 10.04
N GLN A 77 3.87 -5.47 10.45
CA GLN A 77 3.62 -4.98 11.81
C GLN A 77 4.78 -4.17 12.43
N PRO A 78 5.36 -3.19 11.71
CA PRO A 78 6.46 -2.39 12.25
C PRO A 78 6.01 -1.61 13.49
N ASP A 79 6.92 -1.39 14.45
CA ASP A 79 6.67 -0.44 15.54
C ASP A 79 6.53 0.97 14.97
N TRP A 80 5.31 1.49 15.03
CA TRP A 80 4.95 2.79 14.50
C TRP A 80 5.27 3.95 15.44
N LYS A 81 5.86 3.71 16.61
CA LYS A 81 6.31 4.79 17.50
C LYS A 81 7.51 5.54 16.92
N HIS A 82 8.32 4.85 16.11
CA HIS A 82 9.53 5.40 15.50
C HIS A 82 9.62 5.03 14.01
N ALA A 83 10.49 5.70 13.25
CA ALA A 83 10.66 5.44 11.82
C ALA A 83 11.65 4.32 11.52
N GLU A 84 12.34 3.76 12.52
CA GLU A 84 13.47 2.85 12.29
C GLU A 84 13.06 1.51 11.68
N ASP A 85 11.95 0.93 12.11
CA ASP A 85 11.43 -0.31 11.52
C ASP A 85 11.07 -0.13 10.03
N PHE A 86 10.76 1.10 9.61
CA PHE A 86 10.47 1.45 8.21
C PHE A 86 11.74 1.66 7.38
N ARG A 87 12.92 1.64 8.02
CA ARG A 87 14.24 1.73 7.37
C ARG A 87 14.94 0.38 7.23
N THR A 88 14.42 -0.70 7.86
CA THR A 88 15.04 -2.03 7.90
C THR A 88 15.49 -2.56 6.53
N LEU A 89 14.67 -2.38 5.49
CA LEU A 89 14.99 -2.83 4.12
C LEU A 89 15.71 -1.77 3.27
N GLY A 90 15.93 -0.56 3.81
CA GLY A 90 16.50 0.57 3.09
C GLY A 90 15.45 1.39 2.33
N ARG A 91 15.93 2.25 1.42
CA ARG A 91 15.10 3.08 0.55
C ARG A 91 14.62 2.23 -0.65
N PRO A 92 13.32 2.19 -0.97
CA PRO A 92 12.86 1.53 -2.19
C PRO A 92 13.19 2.38 -3.42
N ASN A 93 13.46 1.73 -4.56
CA ASN A 93 13.80 2.45 -5.79
C ASN A 93 12.59 3.15 -6.43
N LEU A 94 11.38 2.61 -6.25
CA LEU A 94 10.15 3.09 -6.88
C LEU A 94 9.18 3.69 -5.86
N PHE A 95 8.66 2.89 -4.91
CA PHE A 95 7.65 3.38 -3.96
C PHE A 95 7.48 2.49 -2.72
N PHE A 96 6.85 3.06 -1.69
CA PHE A 96 6.24 2.31 -0.60
C PHE A 96 4.78 2.00 -0.90
N GLY A 97 4.38 0.74 -0.80
CA GLY A 97 2.98 0.29 -0.88
C GLY A 97 2.43 0.05 0.53
N VAL A 98 1.47 0.84 1.00
CA VAL A 98 1.01 0.80 2.40
C VAL A 98 -0.44 0.31 2.51
N THR A 99 -0.68 -0.63 3.43
CA THR A 99 -2.02 -1.13 3.74
C THR A 99 -2.24 -1.34 5.24
N GLY A 100 -3.50 -1.23 5.68
CA GLY A 100 -3.90 -1.56 7.05
C GLY A 100 -3.97 -3.05 7.34
N GLY A 101 -3.89 -3.89 6.29
CA GLY A 101 -4.04 -5.35 6.34
C GLY A 101 -5.36 -5.84 5.73
N ASN A 102 -5.69 -7.10 6.02
CA ASN A 102 -6.90 -7.81 5.60
C ASN A 102 -8.16 -7.37 6.32
N MET A 103 -8.03 -6.55 7.37
CA MET A 103 -9.15 -5.93 8.06
C MET A 103 -8.79 -4.49 8.40
N ASP A 104 -9.81 -3.64 8.48
CA ASP A 104 -9.65 -2.26 8.96
C ASP A 104 -9.06 -2.25 10.37
N SER A 105 -8.04 -1.43 10.60
CA SER A 105 -7.31 -1.39 11.88
C SER A 105 -8.20 -1.03 13.07
N MET A 106 -9.22 -0.19 12.87
CA MET A 106 -10.16 0.16 13.94
C MET A 106 -11.09 -1.02 14.25
N VAL A 107 -11.62 -1.68 13.22
CA VAL A 107 -12.48 -2.88 13.39
C VAL A 107 -11.70 -4.03 14.02
N ASN A 108 -10.41 -4.15 13.73
CA ASN A 108 -9.53 -5.14 14.34
C ASN A 108 -9.33 -4.88 15.84
N ARG A 109 -9.14 -3.61 16.22
CA ARG A 109 -8.85 -3.27 17.62
C ARG A 109 -10.08 -3.12 18.49
N TYR A 110 -11.24 -2.74 17.92
CA TYR A 110 -12.42 -2.40 18.69
C TYR A 110 -13.66 -3.21 18.28
N THR A 111 -14.55 -3.46 19.23
CA THR A 111 -15.91 -3.94 18.97
C THR A 111 -16.79 -2.81 18.42
N SER A 112 -17.98 -3.15 17.93
CA SER A 112 -19.01 -2.16 17.54
C SER A 112 -19.32 -1.17 18.68
N ASP A 113 -19.29 -1.65 19.92
CA ASP A 113 -19.51 -0.85 21.13
C ASP A 113 -18.25 -0.08 21.59
N LYS A 114 -17.24 0.05 20.72
CA LYS A 114 -15.97 0.74 20.97
C LYS A 114 -15.13 0.16 22.12
N LYS A 115 -15.35 -1.10 22.50
CA LYS A 115 -14.51 -1.81 23.49
C LYS A 115 -13.28 -2.40 22.82
N ILE A 116 -12.13 -2.35 23.48
CA ILE A 116 -10.88 -2.93 22.96
C ILE A 116 -10.99 -4.47 22.93
N ARG A 117 -10.65 -5.08 21.80
CA ARG A 117 -10.51 -6.53 21.64
C ARG A 117 -9.19 -7.00 22.25
N SER A 118 -9.21 -8.16 22.89
CA SER A 118 -8.01 -8.77 23.50
C SER A 118 -7.10 -9.46 22.48
N ASN A 119 -7.60 -9.77 21.28
CA ASN A 119 -6.88 -10.51 20.25
C ASN A 119 -6.97 -9.84 18.87
N ASP A 120 -5.97 -10.13 18.03
CA ASP A 120 -5.92 -9.77 16.60
C ASP A 120 -5.69 -11.04 15.77
N ALA A 121 -6.67 -11.41 14.95
CA ALA A 121 -6.65 -12.63 14.16
C ALA A 121 -5.55 -12.68 13.08
N TYR A 122 -4.95 -11.54 12.75
CA TYR A 122 -3.90 -11.41 11.74
C TYR A 122 -2.55 -11.06 12.35
N THR A 123 -2.37 -11.33 13.65
CA THR A 123 -1.11 -11.17 14.37
C THR A 123 -0.62 -12.53 14.84
N ALA A 124 0.70 -12.73 14.86
CA ALA A 124 1.29 -13.94 15.42
C ALA A 124 0.78 -14.20 16.85
N ASN A 125 0.42 -15.45 17.14
CA ASN A 125 -0.18 -15.88 18.42
C ASN A 125 -1.50 -15.20 18.82
N GLY A 126 -2.10 -14.39 17.94
CA GLY A 126 -3.32 -13.64 18.22
C GLY A 126 -3.10 -12.39 19.07
N ASP A 127 -1.86 -11.92 19.24
CA ASP A 127 -1.53 -10.81 20.13
C ASP A 127 -2.26 -9.52 19.72
N GLY A 128 -2.96 -8.90 20.68
CA GLY A 128 -3.58 -7.60 20.46
C GLY A 128 -2.57 -6.45 20.42
N GLY A 129 -2.91 -5.38 19.70
CA GLY A 129 -2.17 -4.11 19.77
C GLY A 129 -0.83 -4.09 19.04
N LYS A 130 -0.65 -4.92 17.99
CA LYS A 130 0.52 -4.91 17.09
C LYS A 130 0.37 -4.02 15.85
N ARG A 131 -0.74 -3.28 15.73
CA ARG A 131 -0.93 -2.25 14.70
C ARG A 131 -1.56 -0.99 15.31
N PRO A 132 -1.29 0.22 14.76
CA PRO A 132 -1.93 1.44 15.21
C PRO A 132 -3.38 1.55 14.73
N ASP A 133 -4.14 2.40 15.41
CA ASP A 133 -5.40 2.92 14.91
C ASP A 133 -5.16 3.71 13.62
N ARG A 134 -5.97 3.45 12.58
CA ARG A 134 -5.81 4.03 11.24
C ARG A 134 -4.41 3.77 10.69
N ALA A 135 -4.04 2.50 10.66
CA ALA A 135 -2.73 2.03 10.27
C ALA A 135 -2.23 2.62 8.95
N VAL A 136 -3.10 2.77 7.94
CA VAL A 136 -2.71 3.39 6.65
C VAL A 136 -2.13 4.78 6.85
N ASN A 137 -2.73 5.61 7.71
CA ASN A 137 -2.27 6.98 7.95
C ASN A 137 -0.92 6.98 8.67
N VAL A 138 -0.85 6.23 9.77
CA VAL A 138 0.34 6.20 10.63
C VAL A 138 1.54 5.63 9.88
N TYR A 139 1.36 4.50 9.18
CA TYR A 139 2.42 3.88 8.41
C TYR A 139 2.87 4.75 7.24
N SER A 140 1.95 5.44 6.56
CA SER A 140 2.32 6.40 5.51
C SER A 140 3.18 7.55 6.06
N HIS A 141 2.83 8.08 7.23
CA HIS A 141 3.63 9.14 7.88
C HIS A 141 5.02 8.63 8.25
N ARG A 142 5.14 7.40 8.78
CA ARG A 142 6.44 6.79 9.09
C ARG A 142 7.28 6.48 7.86
N CYS A 143 6.67 6.00 6.77
CA CYS A 143 7.37 5.86 5.49
C CYS A 143 7.93 7.21 5.02
N ARG A 144 7.15 8.29 5.14
CA ARG A 144 7.57 9.64 4.76
C ARG A 144 8.70 10.18 5.64
N GLU A 145 8.67 9.86 6.93
CA GLU A 145 9.73 10.20 7.90
C GLU A 145 11.01 9.37 7.65
N ALA A 146 10.87 8.10 7.31
CA ALA A 146 11.97 7.20 6.99
C ALA A 146 12.72 7.67 5.75
N TYR A 147 12.00 7.97 4.66
CA TYR A 147 12.58 8.44 3.41
C TYR A 147 11.73 9.53 2.75
N LYS A 148 12.25 10.76 2.79
CA LYS A 148 11.67 11.89 2.06
C LYS A 148 11.70 11.61 0.55
N ASN A 149 10.70 12.11 -0.16
CA ASN A 149 10.57 12.05 -1.62
C ASN A 149 10.47 10.64 -2.22
N VAL A 150 10.18 9.61 -1.42
CA VAL A 150 9.74 8.33 -1.95
C VAL A 150 8.22 8.38 -2.13
N PRO A 151 7.68 8.04 -3.31
CA PRO A 151 6.25 7.90 -3.52
C PRO A 151 5.61 6.93 -2.52
N ILE A 152 4.43 7.28 -2.01
CA ILE A 152 3.64 6.44 -1.12
C ILE A 152 2.31 6.12 -1.80
N ILE A 153 2.08 4.85 -2.09
CA ILE A 153 0.88 4.33 -2.71
C ILE A 153 0.10 3.56 -1.64
N ILE A 154 -1.12 3.99 -1.33
CA ILE A 154 -1.96 3.35 -0.30
C ILE A 154 -3.04 2.47 -0.92
N GLY A 155 -3.39 1.37 -0.24
CA GLY A 155 -4.40 0.44 -0.73
C GLY A 155 -4.95 -0.50 0.33
N GLY A 156 -5.72 -1.49 -0.13
CA GLY A 156 -6.42 -2.45 0.71
C GLY A 156 -7.76 -1.92 1.23
N ILE A 157 -8.42 -2.71 2.08
CA ILE A 157 -9.79 -2.46 2.55
C ILE A 157 -9.89 -1.11 3.25
N GLU A 158 -8.94 -0.84 4.16
CA GLU A 158 -8.90 0.38 4.96
C GLU A 158 -8.85 1.66 4.09
N ALA A 159 -8.00 1.67 3.05
CA ALA A 159 -7.88 2.79 2.14
C ALA A 159 -9.08 2.90 1.19
N SER A 160 -9.49 1.76 0.61
CA SER A 160 -10.56 1.69 -0.40
C SER A 160 -11.90 2.21 0.10
N LEU A 161 -12.26 1.85 1.34
CA LEU A 161 -13.52 2.28 1.95
C LEU A 161 -13.53 3.76 2.32
N ARG A 162 -12.37 4.38 2.51
CA ARG A 162 -12.20 5.79 2.91
C ARG A 162 -11.64 6.67 1.78
N ARG A 163 -11.77 6.23 0.52
CA ARG A 163 -11.23 6.91 -0.66
C ARG A 163 -11.88 8.27 -0.95
N MET A 164 -13.12 8.47 -0.50
CA MET A 164 -13.89 9.70 -0.60
C MET A 164 -14.19 10.26 0.80
N ALA A 165 -14.81 11.44 0.86
CA ALA A 165 -15.37 11.93 2.11
C ALA A 165 -16.35 10.88 2.67
N HIS A 166 -16.27 10.62 3.98
CA HIS A 166 -17.04 9.57 4.63
C HIS A 166 -17.37 9.96 6.07
N TYR A 167 -18.50 9.47 6.57
CA TYR A 167 -18.81 9.54 7.99
C TYR A 167 -17.99 8.51 8.75
N ASP A 168 -17.26 8.97 9.76
CA ASP A 168 -16.41 8.13 10.60
C ASP A 168 -17.09 7.88 11.94
N TYR A 169 -17.65 6.68 12.10
CA TYR A 169 -18.37 6.23 13.30
C TYR A 169 -17.53 6.35 14.60
N TRP A 170 -16.22 6.13 14.49
CA TRP A 170 -15.31 6.16 15.64
C TRP A 170 -15.24 7.55 16.26
N SER A 171 -15.12 8.59 15.43
CA SER A 171 -14.99 9.99 15.85
C SER A 171 -16.24 10.85 15.64
N ASP A 172 -17.37 10.25 15.24
CA ASP A 172 -18.67 10.88 15.04
C ASP A 172 -18.60 12.17 14.19
N LYS A 173 -17.90 12.09 13.05
CA LYS A 173 -17.74 13.22 12.15
C LYS A 173 -17.52 12.80 10.71
N VAL A 174 -17.84 13.70 9.79
CA VAL A 174 -17.43 13.56 8.39
C VAL A 174 -15.94 13.85 8.27
N ARG A 175 -15.20 12.92 7.67
CA ARG A 175 -13.77 13.06 7.35
C ARG A 175 -13.60 13.17 5.85
N LYS A 176 -12.55 13.88 5.44
CA LYS A 176 -12.05 13.88 4.07
C LYS A 176 -11.49 12.50 3.68
N SER A 177 -11.12 12.35 2.40
CA SER A 177 -10.45 11.15 1.91
C SER A 177 -9.21 10.81 2.74
N VAL A 178 -9.02 9.52 3.02
CA VAL A 178 -7.84 8.98 3.69
C VAL A 178 -6.54 9.32 2.95
N LEU A 179 -6.58 9.51 1.63
CA LEU A 179 -5.44 9.96 0.83
C LEU A 179 -4.84 11.27 1.39
N MET A 180 -5.70 12.21 1.80
CA MET A 180 -5.28 13.50 2.34
C MET A 180 -4.78 13.40 3.78
N ASP A 181 -5.38 12.52 4.60
CA ASP A 181 -4.96 12.31 5.99
C ASP A 181 -3.60 11.58 6.04
N ALA A 182 -3.42 10.56 5.20
CA ALA A 182 -2.19 9.78 5.09
C ALA A 182 -1.03 10.56 4.41
N LYS A 183 -1.33 11.66 3.71
CA LYS A 183 -0.37 12.40 2.87
C LYS A 183 0.33 11.47 1.86
N ALA A 184 -0.44 10.51 1.34
CA ALA A 184 0.00 9.60 0.30
C ALA A 184 -0.16 10.26 -1.08
N ASP A 185 0.56 9.73 -2.07
CA ASP A 185 0.61 10.31 -3.40
C ASP A 185 -0.49 9.73 -4.31
N LEU A 186 -0.84 8.46 -4.11
CA LEU A 186 -1.90 7.78 -4.85
C LEU A 186 -2.62 6.75 -3.96
N LEU A 187 -3.92 6.58 -4.16
CA LEU A 187 -4.72 5.53 -3.53
C LEU A 187 -5.23 4.57 -4.59
N VAL A 188 -5.09 3.27 -4.36
CA VAL A 188 -5.64 2.22 -5.21
C VAL A 188 -6.81 1.54 -4.50
N TYR A 189 -7.94 1.37 -5.19
CA TYR A 189 -9.15 0.77 -4.61
C TYR A 189 -9.72 -0.37 -5.45
N GLY A 190 -10.39 -1.32 -4.77
CA GLY A 190 -10.92 -2.54 -5.39
C GLY A 190 -9.81 -3.56 -5.67
N ASN A 191 -10.00 -4.38 -6.71
CA ASN A 191 -8.99 -5.31 -7.20
C ASN A 191 -7.84 -4.51 -7.82
N ALA A 192 -6.68 -4.53 -7.18
CA ALA A 192 -5.60 -3.55 -7.37
C ALA A 192 -4.47 -4.05 -8.28
N GLU A 193 -4.49 -5.31 -8.72
CA GLU A 193 -3.39 -5.97 -9.43
C GLU A 193 -3.04 -5.25 -10.73
N ARG A 194 -4.04 -4.83 -11.52
CA ARG A 194 -3.77 -4.11 -12.79
C ARG A 194 -3.19 -2.74 -12.55
N GLN A 195 -3.73 -2.03 -11.56
CA GLN A 195 -3.38 -0.67 -11.21
C GLN A 195 -1.95 -0.62 -10.67
N ILE A 196 -1.60 -1.53 -9.75
CA ILE A 196 -0.28 -1.52 -9.13
C ILE A 196 0.81 -1.92 -10.13
N VAL A 197 0.51 -2.81 -11.07
CA VAL A 197 1.39 -3.17 -12.18
C VAL A 197 1.63 -1.96 -13.10
N GLU A 198 0.56 -1.26 -13.50
CA GLU A 198 0.69 -0.05 -14.33
C GLU A 198 1.48 1.05 -13.61
N ILE A 199 1.20 1.29 -12.32
CA ILE A 199 1.93 2.26 -11.48
C ILE A 199 3.42 1.90 -11.43
N ALA A 200 3.76 0.65 -11.12
CA ALA A 200 5.14 0.20 -11.00
C ALA A 200 5.92 0.38 -12.31
N HIS A 201 5.33 -0.01 -13.45
CA HIS A 201 5.98 0.16 -14.76
C HIS A 201 6.12 1.62 -15.18
N ARG A 202 5.11 2.47 -14.93
CA ARG A 202 5.19 3.90 -15.25
C ARG A 202 6.26 4.61 -14.42
N LEU A 203 6.32 4.33 -13.11
CA LEU A 203 7.40 4.83 -12.24
C LEU A 203 8.77 4.31 -12.66
N ALA A 204 8.87 3.03 -13.02
CA ALA A 204 10.11 2.41 -13.50
C ALA A 204 10.60 3.02 -14.83
N ASN A 205 9.68 3.54 -15.65
CA ASN A 205 9.99 4.28 -16.88
C ASN A 205 10.31 5.77 -16.63
N GLY A 206 10.41 6.19 -15.37
CA GLY A 206 10.82 7.55 -14.98
C GLY A 206 9.68 8.57 -14.92
N GLU A 207 8.43 8.14 -15.03
CA GLU A 207 7.30 9.04 -14.85
C GLU A 207 7.18 9.49 -13.39
N ALA A 208 6.89 10.77 -13.14
CA ALA A 208 6.69 11.28 -11.80
C ALA A 208 5.35 10.80 -11.23
N VAL A 209 5.31 10.52 -9.91
CA VAL A 209 4.08 10.06 -9.25
C VAL A 209 2.91 11.05 -9.42
N THR A 210 3.20 12.35 -9.51
CA THR A 210 2.20 13.41 -9.73
C THR A 210 1.56 13.38 -11.11
N ASP A 211 2.20 12.70 -12.07
CA ASP A 211 1.75 12.60 -13.46
C ASP A 211 1.01 11.28 -13.73
N LEU A 212 1.00 10.35 -12.76
CA LEU A 212 0.24 9.10 -12.80
C LEU A 212 -1.28 9.33 -12.76
N LYS A 213 -1.81 9.77 -13.89
CA LYS A 213 -3.23 10.03 -14.12
C LYS A 213 -3.80 9.02 -15.12
N GLY A 214 -5.12 8.89 -15.13
CA GLY A 214 -5.84 8.00 -16.05
C GLY A 214 -5.81 6.51 -15.70
N ILE A 215 -5.14 6.12 -14.60
CA ILE A 215 -5.12 4.75 -14.10
C ILE A 215 -6.48 4.46 -13.44
N ARG A 216 -7.33 3.66 -14.10
CA ARG A 216 -8.66 3.32 -13.57
C ARG A 216 -8.54 2.62 -12.23
N GLY A 217 -9.42 2.94 -11.28
CA GLY A 217 -9.35 2.35 -9.93
C GLY A 217 -8.32 3.01 -9.02
N THR A 218 -7.92 4.25 -9.32
CA THR A 218 -7.04 5.06 -8.47
C THR A 218 -7.68 6.39 -8.08
N VAL A 219 -7.21 6.97 -6.99
CA VAL A 219 -7.56 8.33 -6.53
C VAL A 219 -6.27 9.10 -6.31
N HIS A 220 -6.18 10.30 -6.89
CA HIS A 220 -5.12 11.26 -6.68
C HIS A 220 -5.72 12.61 -6.29
N TYR A 221 -4.94 13.44 -5.61
CA TYR A 221 -5.36 14.79 -5.25
C TYR A 221 -5.12 15.75 -6.43
N VAL A 222 -6.12 16.57 -6.74
CA VAL A 222 -6.01 17.68 -7.69
C VAL A 222 -6.29 19.00 -6.98
N LYS A 223 -5.51 20.03 -7.31
CA LYS A 223 -5.70 21.38 -6.74
C LYS A 223 -6.91 22.11 -7.33
N GLN A 224 -7.26 21.78 -8.57
CA GLN A 224 -8.33 22.39 -9.33
C GLN A 224 -9.07 21.30 -10.09
N ILE A 225 -10.39 21.45 -10.21
CA ILE A 225 -11.24 20.57 -11.01
C ILE A 225 -10.84 20.76 -12.48
N PRO A 226 -10.51 19.70 -13.23
CA PRO A 226 -10.16 19.85 -14.65
C PRO A 226 -11.40 20.29 -15.45
N GLY A 227 -11.21 21.19 -16.42
CA GLY A 227 -12.32 21.92 -17.07
C GLY A 227 -13.28 21.07 -17.92
N ASP A 228 -12.90 19.84 -18.23
CA ASP A 228 -13.69 18.85 -19.00
C ASP A 228 -14.50 17.89 -18.11
N TRP A 229 -14.53 18.11 -16.78
CA TRP A 229 -15.24 17.25 -15.83
C TRP A 229 -16.56 17.87 -15.40
N THR A 230 -17.62 17.05 -15.40
CA THR A 230 -18.92 17.44 -14.84
C THR A 230 -18.92 17.23 -13.33
N GLU A 231 -19.12 18.30 -12.57
CA GLU A 231 -19.40 18.19 -11.14
C GLU A 231 -20.75 17.51 -10.94
N LYS A 232 -20.78 16.47 -10.12
CA LYS A 232 -22.00 15.76 -9.76
C LYS A 232 -22.12 15.77 -8.24
N ASP A 233 -23.12 16.48 -7.74
CA ASP A 233 -23.44 16.47 -6.32
C ASP A 233 -23.79 15.05 -5.86
N SER A 234 -23.38 14.72 -4.65
CA SER A 234 -23.61 13.40 -4.04
C SER A 234 -25.01 13.26 -3.41
N THR A 235 -25.95 14.15 -3.75
CA THR A 235 -27.36 14.12 -3.33
C THR A 235 -28.16 13.06 -4.07
#